data_AF-A0A2T9YXL7-F1
#
_entry.id   AF-A0A2T9YXL7-F1
#
_cell.length_a   1.000
_cell.length_b   1.000
_cell.length_c   1.000
_cell.angle_alpha   90.00
_cell.angle_beta   90.00
_cell.angle_gamma   90.00
#
_symmetry.space_group_name_H-M   'P 1'
#
loop_
_entity.id
_entity.type
_entity.pdbx_description
1 polymer ?
#
loop_
_entity_poly.entity_id
_entity_poly.type
_entity_poly.pdbx_seq_one_letter_code
_entity_poly.pdbx_strand_id
1 'polypeptide(L)'
;MDQETLNHIKELTEKVNQLLRERGSHEEPEDPHVTTRIPVTDLTAYPELIEALPSIEEDFFRSPLTDEERKNALYSCPKNSSMNYIPPPLNDSALSADQDTPIPKGRAIGATLAANSGVSTDDIVSHAFWSNYSIFDSYYRLTRNSSNNLTESILNLE
;
A
#
# COMPACT_ATOMS: atom_id res chain seq x y z
N MET A 1 5.99 36.13 -40.11
CA MET A 1 7.07 35.46 -39.39
C MET A 1 8.36 36.07 -39.92
N ASP A 2 9.10 36.73 -39.06
CA ASP A 2 10.32 37.47 -39.37
C ASP A 2 11.54 36.55 -39.48
N GLN A 3 12.55 36.97 -40.24
CA GLN A 3 13.77 36.18 -40.48
C GLN A 3 14.55 35.89 -39.18
N GLU A 4 14.44 36.79 -38.22
CA GLU A 4 15.06 36.70 -36.91
C GLU A 4 14.48 35.54 -36.08
N THR A 5 13.15 35.37 -36.06
CA THR A 5 12.54 34.22 -35.37
C THR A 5 12.90 32.88 -36.01
N LEU A 6 13.03 32.82 -37.34
CA LEU A 6 13.49 31.61 -38.03
C LEU A 6 14.93 31.24 -37.66
N ASN A 7 15.82 32.23 -37.50
CA ASN A 7 17.19 32.00 -37.08
C ASN A 7 17.26 31.48 -35.63
N HIS A 8 16.47 32.08 -34.72
CA HIS A 8 16.39 31.63 -33.33
C HIS A 8 15.85 30.19 -33.21
N ILE A 9 14.84 29.83 -33.99
CA ILE A 9 14.30 28.45 -34.02
C ILE A 9 15.37 27.47 -34.49
N LYS A 10 16.15 27.84 -35.51
CA LYS A 10 17.23 26.99 -36.03
C LYS A 10 18.35 26.80 -35.00
N GLU A 11 18.76 27.87 -34.32
CA GLU A 11 19.77 27.80 -33.25
C GLU A 11 19.29 26.93 -32.07
N LEU A 12 18.03 27.09 -31.66
CA LEU A 12 17.44 26.26 -30.60
C LEU A 12 17.42 24.78 -31.00
N THR A 13 17.05 24.49 -32.25
CA THR A 13 17.02 23.13 -32.79
C THR A 13 18.41 22.49 -32.80
N GLU A 14 19.45 23.24 -33.15
CA GLU A 14 20.83 22.77 -33.10
C GLU A 14 21.29 22.45 -31.67
N LYS A 15 20.98 23.32 -30.70
CA LYS A 15 21.30 23.10 -29.28
C LYS A 15 20.57 21.87 -28.72
N VAL A 16 19.29 21.69 -29.03
CA VAL A 16 18.52 20.51 -28.61
C VAL A 16 19.12 19.23 -29.20
N ASN A 17 19.48 19.24 -30.49
CA ASN A 17 20.13 18.09 -31.12
C ASN A 17 21.50 17.78 -30.50
N GLN A 18 22.24 18.80 -30.07
CA GLN A 18 23.50 18.60 -29.35
C GLN A 18 23.29 17.95 -27.98
N LEU A 19 22.31 18.43 -27.21
CA LEU A 19 21.94 17.83 -25.92
C LEU A 19 21.43 16.39 -26.08
N LEU A 20 20.69 16.07 -27.15
CA LEU A 20 20.22 14.71 -27.41
C LEU A 20 21.38 13.75 -27.74
N ARG A 21 22.43 14.21 -28.44
CA ARG A 21 23.65 13.43 -28.66
C ARG A 21 24.44 13.25 -27.37
N GLU A 22 24.56 14.30 -26.56
CA GLU A 22 25.27 14.26 -25.27
C GLU A 22 24.57 13.32 -24.27
N ARG A 23 23.24 13.28 -24.26
CA ARG A 23 22.45 12.34 -23.46
C ARG A 23 22.48 10.90 -23.99
N GLY A 24 22.74 10.71 -25.28
CA GLY A 24 22.70 9.40 -25.94
C GLY A 24 23.97 8.56 -25.79
N SER A 25 24.99 9.02 -25.05
CA SER A 25 26.32 8.39 -25.05
C SER A 25 26.93 8.16 -23.67
N HIS A 26 26.13 8.20 -22.61
CA HIS A 26 26.55 7.63 -21.33
C HIS A 26 26.11 6.16 -21.27
N GLU A 27 26.87 5.29 -21.93
CA GLU A 27 27.01 3.92 -21.39
C GLU A 27 27.85 4.09 -20.12
N GLU A 28 27.18 4.35 -18.99
CA GLU A 28 27.84 4.15 -17.71
C GLU A 28 28.36 2.72 -17.68
N PRO A 29 29.61 2.48 -17.23
CA PRO A 29 30.07 1.13 -17.02
C PRO A 29 29.07 0.46 -16.08
N GLU A 30 28.39 -0.59 -16.56
CA GLU A 30 27.43 -1.33 -15.74
C GLU A 30 28.13 -1.71 -14.43
N ASP A 31 27.56 -1.26 -13.32
CA ASP A 31 28.11 -1.49 -12.00
C ASP A 31 28.28 -3.02 -11.81
N PRO A 32 29.48 -3.51 -11.43
CA PRO A 32 29.74 -4.94 -11.26
C PRO A 32 28.79 -5.66 -10.30
N HIS A 33 28.07 -4.92 -9.46
CA HIS A 33 27.11 -5.38 -8.47
C HIS A 33 25.65 -5.11 -8.85
N VAL A 34 25.38 -4.48 -10.00
CA VAL A 34 24.04 -4.31 -10.55
C VAL A 34 23.84 -5.30 -11.68
N THR A 35 22.87 -6.18 -11.53
CA THR A 35 22.49 -7.15 -12.57
C THR A 35 21.08 -6.84 -13.02
N THR A 36 20.88 -6.75 -14.34
CA THR A 36 19.54 -6.66 -14.94
C THR A 36 18.73 -7.89 -14.56
N ARG A 37 17.52 -7.67 -14.04
CA ARG A 37 16.61 -8.78 -13.69
C ARG A 37 16.22 -9.53 -14.97
N ILE A 38 16.17 -10.85 -14.89
CA ILE A 38 15.66 -11.71 -15.97
C ILE A 38 14.24 -11.25 -16.31
N PRO A 39 13.87 -11.14 -17.61
CA PRO A 39 12.52 -10.79 -18.00
C PRO A 39 11.50 -11.74 -17.37
N VAL A 40 10.32 -11.21 -17.04
CA VAL A 40 9.22 -12.03 -16.50
C VAL A 40 8.77 -12.98 -17.61
N THR A 41 8.94 -14.28 -17.37
CA THR A 41 8.48 -15.36 -18.25
C THR A 41 7.35 -16.09 -17.54
N ASP A 42 6.21 -16.24 -18.20
CA ASP A 42 5.09 -16.99 -17.66
C ASP A 42 5.39 -18.50 -17.66
N LEU A 43 5.07 -19.18 -16.57
CA LEU A 43 5.15 -20.63 -16.49
C LEU A 43 3.96 -21.25 -17.23
N THR A 44 4.22 -22.02 -18.28
CA THR A 44 3.22 -22.88 -18.90
C THR A 44 3.10 -24.16 -18.07
N ALA A 45 1.93 -24.41 -17.46
CA ALA A 45 1.71 -25.63 -16.68
C ALA A 45 1.81 -26.89 -17.57
N TYR A 46 2.62 -27.86 -17.14
CA TYR A 46 2.74 -29.15 -17.82
C TYR A 46 1.53 -30.05 -17.48
N PRO A 47 1.12 -30.99 -18.36
CA PRO A 47 -0.03 -31.86 -18.10
C PRO A 47 0.04 -32.62 -16.78
N GLU A 48 1.23 -33.09 -16.39
CA GLU A 48 1.48 -33.82 -15.14
C GLU A 48 1.22 -32.93 -13.91
N LEU A 49 1.49 -31.64 -14.04
CA LEU A 49 1.29 -30.66 -12.96
C LEU A 49 -0.19 -30.32 -12.79
N ILE A 50 -0.94 -30.22 -13.89
CA ILE A 50 -2.39 -30.02 -13.87
C ILE A 50 -3.08 -31.25 -13.28
N GLU A 51 -2.60 -32.46 -13.61
CA GLU A 51 -3.14 -33.71 -13.04
C GLU A 51 -2.88 -33.80 -11.52
N ALA A 52 -1.68 -33.45 -11.07
CA ALA A 52 -1.32 -33.46 -9.65
C ALA A 52 -2.04 -32.36 -8.86
N LEU A 53 -2.28 -31.20 -9.49
CA LEU A 53 -2.88 -30.02 -8.87
C LEU A 53 -3.93 -29.40 -9.83
N PRO A 54 -5.16 -29.94 -9.88
CA PRO A 54 -6.21 -29.44 -10.77
C PRO A 54 -6.56 -27.96 -10.54
N SER A 55 -6.35 -27.48 -9.31
CA SER A 55 -6.58 -26.08 -8.91
C SER A 55 -5.40 -25.15 -9.23
N ILE A 56 -4.41 -25.57 -10.02
CA ILE A 56 -3.23 -24.73 -10.34
C ILE A 56 -3.56 -23.53 -11.22
N GLU A 57 -4.61 -23.65 -12.03
CA GLU A 57 -5.15 -22.54 -12.84
C GLU A 57 -5.98 -21.56 -11.99
N GLU A 58 -6.38 -21.98 -10.79
CA GLU A 58 -7.17 -21.20 -9.87
C GLU A 58 -6.22 -20.41 -8.95
N ASP A 59 -6.49 -19.12 -8.76
CA ASP A 59 -5.64 -18.27 -7.92
C ASP A 59 -5.75 -18.71 -6.45
N PHE A 60 -4.76 -19.50 -6.02
CA PHE A 60 -4.62 -20.06 -4.67
C PHE A 60 -4.74 -19.00 -3.57
N PHE A 61 -4.44 -17.73 -3.88
CA PHE A 61 -4.48 -16.63 -2.92
C PHE A 61 -5.80 -15.84 -2.93
N ARG A 62 -6.77 -16.17 -3.80
CA ARG A 62 -7.98 -15.36 -3.98
C ARG A 62 -9.28 -16.02 -3.63
N SER A 63 -9.38 -17.34 -3.54
CA SER A 63 -10.57 -17.96 -2.95
C SER A 63 -10.52 -17.76 -1.43
N PRO A 64 -11.28 -16.81 -0.87
CA PRO A 64 -11.27 -16.61 0.57
C PRO A 64 -11.91 -17.86 1.16
N LEU A 65 -11.13 -18.67 1.88
CA LEU A 65 -11.69 -19.72 2.73
C LEU A 65 -12.78 -19.07 3.60
N THR A 66 -13.95 -19.70 3.65
CA THR A 66 -15.00 -19.27 4.58
C THR A 66 -14.46 -19.28 6.01
N ASP A 67 -15.03 -18.46 6.90
CA ASP A 67 -14.61 -18.42 8.31
C ASP A 67 -14.56 -19.83 8.94
N GLU A 68 -15.51 -20.68 8.55
CA GLU A 68 -15.60 -22.06 9.03
C GLU A 68 -14.49 -22.95 8.48
N GLU A 69 -14.17 -22.86 7.19
CA GLU A 69 -13.07 -23.63 6.57
C GLU A 69 -11.71 -23.20 7.11
N ARG A 70 -11.49 -21.89 7.27
CA ARG A 70 -10.27 -21.35 7.89
C ARG A 70 -10.13 -21.82 9.34
N LYS A 71 -11.23 -21.81 10.10
CA LYS A 71 -11.27 -22.29 11.47
C LYS A 71 -10.93 -23.78 11.54
N ASN A 72 -11.55 -24.59 10.68
CA ASN A 72 -11.31 -26.02 10.60
C ASN A 72 -9.87 -26.36 10.18
N ALA A 73 -9.29 -25.62 9.23
CA ALA A 73 -7.88 -25.78 8.83
C ALA A 73 -6.90 -25.39 9.95
N LEU A 74 -7.19 -24.32 10.70
CA LEU A 74 -6.35 -23.91 11.84
C LEU A 74 -6.38 -24.95 12.97
N TYR A 75 -7.54 -25.54 13.23
CA TYR A 75 -7.70 -26.58 14.26
C TYR A 75 -7.26 -27.98 13.81
N SER A 76 -7.11 -28.24 12.50
CA SER A 76 -6.60 -29.51 11.99
C SER A 76 -5.07 -29.64 12.15
N CYS A 77 -4.36 -28.51 12.25
CA CYS A 77 -2.92 -28.51 12.51
C CYS A 77 -2.61 -29.07 13.91
N PRO A 78 -1.74 -30.09 14.04
CA PRO A 78 -1.33 -30.62 15.34
C PRO A 78 -0.68 -29.51 16.19
N LYS A 79 -1.29 -29.19 17.33
CA LYS A 79 -0.66 -28.31 18.32
C LYS A 79 0.59 -29.01 18.87
N ASN A 80 1.70 -28.28 18.96
CA ASN A 80 2.91 -28.80 19.56
C ASN A 80 2.68 -29.06 21.06
N SER A 81 2.54 -30.33 21.45
CA SER A 81 2.31 -30.71 22.85
C SER A 81 3.45 -30.33 23.78
N SER A 82 4.66 -30.12 23.23
CA SER A 82 5.85 -29.70 23.98
C SER A 82 5.86 -28.22 24.36
N MET A 83 4.98 -27.39 23.80
CA MET A 83 4.97 -25.95 24.08
C MET A 83 3.85 -25.66 25.09
N ASN A 84 4.22 -25.25 26.30
CA ASN A 84 3.30 -24.75 27.31
C ASN A 84 2.83 -23.35 26.92
N TYR A 85 2.04 -23.27 25.84
CA TYR A 85 1.42 -22.04 25.39
C TYR A 85 -0.08 -22.11 25.63
N ILE A 86 -0.56 -21.28 26.56
CA ILE A 86 -1.97 -20.99 26.72
C ILE A 86 -2.24 -19.77 25.85
N PRO A 87 -2.83 -19.91 24.64
CA PRO A 87 -3.15 -18.75 23.83
C PRO A 87 -4.10 -17.82 24.59
N PRO A 88 -3.94 -16.49 24.46
CA PRO A 88 -4.90 -15.54 24.99
C PRO A 88 -6.32 -15.91 24.55
N PRO A 89 -7.34 -15.69 25.41
CA PRO A 89 -8.72 -15.90 25.00
C PRO A 89 -8.99 -15.06 23.76
N LEU A 90 -9.47 -15.72 22.69
CA LEU A 90 -9.95 -15.03 21.50
C LEU A 90 -11.04 -14.07 21.95
N ASN A 91 -10.90 -12.81 21.59
CA ASN A 91 -11.87 -11.79 21.97
C ASN A 91 -13.16 -12.10 21.21
N ASP A 92 -14.16 -12.72 21.87
CA ASP A 92 -15.48 -12.95 21.27
C ASP A 92 -16.16 -11.64 20.86
N SER A 93 -15.71 -10.50 21.42
CA SER A 93 -16.12 -9.16 20.98
C SER A 93 -15.70 -8.80 19.55
N ALA A 94 -14.70 -9.47 18.97
CA ALA A 94 -14.36 -9.33 17.55
C ALA A 94 -15.33 -10.11 16.65
N LEU A 95 -16.02 -11.12 17.21
CA LEU A 95 -17.06 -11.92 16.53
C LEU A 95 -18.45 -11.30 16.69
N SER A 96 -18.66 -10.42 17.69
CA SER A 96 -19.92 -9.74 17.97
C SER A 96 -20.01 -8.32 17.39
N ALA A 97 -19.01 -7.87 16.64
CA ALA A 97 -19.20 -6.69 15.81
C ALA A 97 -20.25 -7.08 14.75
N ASP A 98 -21.36 -6.35 14.68
CA ASP A 98 -22.32 -6.47 13.58
C ASP A 98 -21.54 -6.59 12.28
N GLN A 99 -21.83 -7.65 11.52
CA GLN A 99 -21.16 -8.04 10.27
C GLN A 99 -21.16 -6.91 9.20
N ASP A 100 -21.82 -5.79 9.48
CA ASP A 100 -21.90 -4.60 8.63
C ASP A 100 -20.97 -3.45 9.04
N THR A 101 -20.19 -3.58 10.13
CA THR A 101 -19.19 -2.56 10.52
C THR A 101 -17.77 -3.05 10.29
N PRO A 102 -17.02 -2.46 9.33
CA PRO A 102 -15.63 -2.83 9.11
C PRO A 102 -14.80 -2.60 10.37
N ILE A 103 -14.25 -3.67 10.96
CA ILE A 103 -13.33 -3.56 12.09
C ILE A 103 -12.15 -2.68 11.67
N PRO A 104 -11.93 -1.52 12.32
CA PRO A 104 -10.84 -0.65 11.93
C PRO A 104 -9.49 -1.32 12.19
N LYS A 105 -8.64 -1.36 11.16
CA LYS A 105 -7.25 -1.83 11.33
C LYS A 105 -6.57 -0.99 12.41
N GLY A 106 -5.77 -1.61 13.29
CA GLY A 106 -5.08 -0.89 14.38
C GLY A 106 -4.26 0.33 13.90
N ARG A 107 -3.72 0.26 12.68
CA ARG A 107 -3.07 1.38 11.98
C ARG A 107 -3.97 2.61 11.80
N ALA A 108 -5.23 2.41 11.41
CA ALA A 108 -6.21 3.49 11.25
C ALA A 108 -6.56 4.15 12.59
N ILE A 109 -6.65 3.34 13.66
CA ILE A 109 -6.89 3.81 15.03
C ILE A 109 -5.73 4.70 15.50
N GLY A 110 -4.49 4.21 15.41
CA GLY A 110 -3.31 4.96 15.84
C GLY A 110 -3.14 6.29 15.10
N ALA A 111 -3.29 6.28 13.77
CA ALA A 111 -3.22 7.51 12.98
C ALA A 111 -4.35 8.50 13.29
N THR A 112 -5.57 8.01 13.54
CA THR A 112 -6.70 8.87 13.92
C THR A 112 -6.46 9.53 15.28
N LEU A 113 -5.91 8.81 16.25
CA LEU A 113 -5.54 9.37 17.56
C LEU A 113 -4.43 10.43 17.44
N ALA A 114 -3.41 10.17 16.62
CA ALA A 114 -2.35 11.14 16.34
C ALA A 114 -2.91 12.42 15.70
N ALA A 115 -3.77 12.28 14.69
CA ALA A 115 -4.42 13.41 14.03
C ALA A 115 -5.27 14.25 15.00
N ASN A 116 -6.07 13.59 15.85
CA ASN A 116 -6.88 14.27 16.87
C ASN A 116 -6.03 14.95 17.96
N SER A 117 -4.80 14.48 18.16
CA SER A 117 -3.83 15.08 19.09
C SER A 117 -3.03 16.22 18.45
N GLY A 118 -3.31 16.58 17.18
CA GLY A 118 -2.62 17.66 16.47
C GLY A 118 -1.22 17.29 15.96
N VAL A 119 -0.90 16.01 15.86
CA VAL A 119 0.36 15.56 15.24
C VAL A 119 0.40 16.00 13.78
N SER A 120 1.59 16.35 13.27
CA SER A 120 1.75 16.84 11.91
C SER A 120 1.25 15.84 10.87
N THR A 121 0.72 16.34 9.77
CA THR A 121 0.20 15.50 8.68
C THR A 121 1.31 14.65 8.06
N ASP A 122 2.52 15.20 7.92
CA ASP A 122 3.67 14.50 7.35
C ASP A 122 4.17 13.35 8.26
N ASP A 123 4.18 13.56 9.59
CA ASP A 123 4.54 12.52 10.54
C ASP A 123 3.53 11.36 10.53
N ILE A 124 2.24 11.68 10.45
CA ILE A 124 1.18 10.67 10.37
C ILE A 124 1.31 9.85 9.08
N VAL A 125 1.52 10.51 7.95
CA VAL A 125 1.64 9.86 6.64
C VAL A 125 2.88 8.98 6.55
N SER A 126 4.03 9.48 7.02
CA SER A 126 5.29 8.75 7.01
C SER A 126 5.28 7.55 7.97
N HIS A 127 4.81 7.71 9.22
CA HIS A 127 4.72 6.61 10.17
C HIS A 127 3.74 5.53 9.76
N ALA A 128 2.64 5.91 9.12
CA ALA A 128 1.66 4.96 8.65
C ALA A 128 2.01 4.39 7.27
N PHE A 129 3.06 4.84 6.58
CA PHE A 129 3.37 4.42 5.20
C PHE A 129 2.23 4.67 4.21
N TRP A 130 1.61 5.84 4.25
CA TRP A 130 0.68 6.28 3.20
C TRP A 130 1.42 7.05 2.11
N SER A 131 0.91 7.00 0.88
CA SER A 131 1.44 7.79 -0.24
C SER A 131 1.09 9.28 -0.15
N ASN A 132 0.03 9.63 0.59
CA ASN A 132 -0.42 11.02 0.81
C ASN A 132 -1.39 11.07 2.00
N TYR A 133 -1.51 12.25 2.62
CA TYR A 133 -2.50 12.58 3.63
C TYR A 133 -3.94 12.36 3.14
N SER A 134 -4.23 12.61 1.87
CA SER A 134 -5.57 12.37 1.31
C SER A 134 -6.02 10.91 1.42
N ILE A 135 -5.09 9.96 1.33
CA ILE A 135 -5.40 8.54 1.50
C ILE A 135 -5.85 8.28 2.94
N PHE A 136 -5.14 8.84 3.92
CA PHE A 136 -5.55 8.78 5.31
C PHE A 136 -6.92 9.41 5.52
N ASP A 137 -7.08 10.68 5.12
CA ASP A 137 -8.27 11.49 5.45
C ASP A 137 -9.57 10.96 4.81
N SER A 138 -9.47 10.36 3.62
CA SER A 138 -10.62 9.83 2.88
C SER A 138 -10.97 8.39 3.24
N TYR A 139 -9.98 7.53 3.51
CA TYR A 139 -10.21 6.08 3.59
C TYR A 139 -9.89 5.45 4.95
N TYR A 140 -9.08 6.10 5.77
CA TYR A 140 -8.60 5.52 7.04
C TYR A 140 -8.91 6.37 8.27
N ARG A 141 -9.29 7.63 8.10
CA ARG A 141 -9.62 8.53 9.21
C ARG A 141 -11.01 8.19 9.75
N LEU A 142 -11.04 7.66 10.97
CA LEU A 142 -12.26 7.17 11.58
C LEU A 142 -13.16 8.28 12.14
N THR A 143 -12.55 9.37 12.61
CA THR A 143 -13.26 10.52 13.19
C THR A 143 -12.62 11.83 12.76
N ARG A 144 -13.45 12.84 12.53
CA ARG A 144 -13.04 14.23 12.30
C ARG A 144 -13.48 15.08 13.48
N ASN A 145 -12.97 14.76 14.67
CA ASN A 145 -13.25 15.61 15.82
C ASN A 145 -12.27 16.79 15.77
N SER A 146 -12.77 17.92 15.30
CA SER A 146 -12.20 19.23 15.57
C SER A 146 -12.44 19.50 17.06
N SER A 147 -11.40 19.40 17.89
CA SER A 147 -11.47 19.69 19.35
C SER A 147 -11.86 21.16 19.63
N ASN A 148 -11.84 22.00 18.62
CA ASN A 148 -12.36 23.34 18.60
C ASN A 148 -13.87 23.29 18.35
N ASN A 149 -14.66 23.42 19.42
CA ASN A 149 -16.04 23.91 19.31
C ASN A 149 -15.97 25.30 18.67
N LEU A 150 -16.11 25.36 17.35
CA LEU A 150 -16.02 26.61 16.59
C LEU A 150 -16.99 27.66 17.16
N THR A 151 -18.12 27.20 17.71
CA THR A 151 -19.13 27.97 18.42
C THR A 151 -18.56 28.74 19.62
N GLU A 152 -17.73 28.11 20.46
CA GLU A 152 -17.10 28.73 21.64
C GLU A 152 -16.01 29.74 21.25
N SER A 153 -15.32 29.50 20.12
CA SER A 153 -14.30 30.44 19.61
C SER A 153 -14.88 31.66 18.87
N ILE A 154 -16.14 31.58 18.42
CA ILE A 154 -16.83 32.68 17.71
C ILE A 154 -17.75 33.45 18.65
N LEU A 155 -18.47 32.73 19.50
CA LEU A 155 -19.30 33.29 20.54
C LEU A 155 -18.49 33.19 21.84
N ASN A 156 -17.70 34.22 22.15
CA ASN A 156 -17.24 34.42 23.52
C ASN A 156 -18.51 34.59 24.40
N LEU A 157 -19.06 33.48 24.92
CA LEU A 157 -20.03 33.54 25.99
C LEU A 157 -19.25 33.74 27.29
N GLU A 158 -19.10 35.00 27.68
CA GLU A 158 -18.81 35.37 29.06
C GLU A 158 -20.07 35.18 29.93
#